data_AF-A0A2T1CIF1-F1
#
_entry.id   AF-A0A2T1CIF1-F1
#
_cell.length_a   1.000
_cell.length_b   1.000
_cell.length_c   1.000
_cell.angle_alpha   90.00
_cell.angle_beta   90.00
_cell.angle_gamma   90.00
#
_symmetry.space_group_name_H-M   'P 1'
#
loop_
_entity.id
_entity.type
_entity.pdbx_description
1 polymer ?
#
loop_
_entity_poly.entity_id
_entity_poly.type
_entity_poly.pdbx_seq_one_letter_code
_entity_poly.pdbx_strand_id
1 'polypeptide(L)'
;MLSVLPSRQLEIVGQQYLLNIIDRRDTVPNGWRFQLQNKREGGLVPGGFKLRLATESRGSLSEAEAVATKAQQRLYIDVVLQPETTVVWEIEPLPDNYQREILIF
;
A
#
# COMPACT_ATOMS: atom_id res chain seq x y z
N MET A 1 4.77 19.24 5.92
CA MET A 1 3.50 18.83 6.55
C MET A 1 3.09 17.53 5.86
N LEU A 2 3.15 16.39 6.55
CA LEU A 2 2.78 15.09 5.97
C LEU A 2 1.28 15.11 5.68
N SER A 3 0.90 15.14 4.40
CA SER A 3 -0.50 14.91 4.02
C SER A 3 -0.74 13.42 4.10
N VAL A 4 -1.24 12.94 5.23
CA VAL A 4 -1.64 11.55 5.39
C VAL A 4 -3.04 11.42 4.81
N LEU A 5 -3.15 10.77 3.64
CA LEU A 5 -4.45 10.34 3.13
C LEU A 5 -5.09 9.39 4.15
N PRO A 6 -6.42 9.37 4.30
CA PRO A 6 -7.08 8.50 5.27
C PRO A 6 -6.63 7.04 5.08
N SER A 7 -6.27 6.37 6.17
CA SER A 7 -5.84 4.97 6.10
C SER A 7 -7.01 4.06 5.75
N ARG A 8 -6.76 2.99 4.99
CA ARG A 8 -7.75 1.94 4.75
C ARG A 8 -7.60 0.88 5.84
N GLN A 9 -8.66 0.65 6.61
CA GLN A 9 -8.69 -0.44 7.59
C GLN A 9 -9.14 -1.71 6.90
N LEU A 10 -8.36 -2.77 7.07
CA LEU A 10 -8.55 -4.06 6.42
C LEU A 10 -8.65 -5.14 7.48
N GLU A 11 -9.48 -6.15 7.25
CA GLU A 11 -9.47 -7.39 8.03
C GLU A 11 -8.89 -8.49 7.15
N ILE A 12 -7.83 -9.16 7.60
CA ILE A 12 -7.13 -10.19 6.84
C ILE A 12 -6.90 -11.37 7.79
N VAL A 13 -7.52 -12.51 7.51
CA VAL A 13 -7.42 -13.73 8.33
C VAL A 13 -7.76 -13.45 9.81
N GLY A 14 -8.84 -12.71 10.04
CA GLY A 14 -9.33 -12.35 11.38
C GLY A 14 -8.47 -11.34 12.16
N GLN A 15 -7.49 -10.69 11.51
CA GLN A 15 -6.70 -9.62 12.12
C GLN A 15 -6.90 -8.29 11.40
N GLN A 16 -6.83 -7.19 12.15
CA GLN A 16 -6.96 -5.85 11.58
C GLN A 16 -5.61 -5.27 11.16
N TYR A 17 -5.59 -4.73 9.94
CA TYR A 17 -4.44 -4.05 9.35
C TYR A 17 -4.85 -2.65 8.90
N LEU A 18 -3.84 -1.81 8.70
CA LEU A 18 -3.97 -0.49 8.10
C LEU A 18 -3.10 -0.44 6.85
N LEU A 19 -3.70 -0.11 5.71
CA LEU A 19 -2.98 0.36 4.54
C LEU A 19 -2.92 1.90 4.60
N ASN A 20 -1.71 2.42 4.79
CA ASN A 20 -1.44 3.85 4.82
C ASN A 20 -0.85 4.27 3.48
N ILE A 21 -1.34 5.39 2.95
CA ILE A 21 -0.81 6.03 1.76
C ILE A 21 -0.14 7.33 2.22
N ILE A 22 1.18 7.34 2.18
CA ILE A 22 2.01 8.35 2.81
C ILE A 22 2.70 9.16 1.72
N ASP A 23 2.48 10.48 1.75
CA ASP A 23 3.22 11.43 0.93
C ASP A 23 4.70 11.44 1.33
N ARG A 24 5.59 11.24 0.34
CA ARG A 24 7.05 11.19 0.49
C ARG A 24 7.77 12.25 -0.36
N ARG A 25 7.04 13.30 -0.77
CA ARG A 25 7.57 14.44 -1.56
C ARG A 25 8.67 15.23 -0.87
N ASP A 26 8.80 15.08 0.45
CA ASP A 26 9.92 15.58 1.24
C ASP A 26 11.25 14.86 0.94
N THR A 27 11.20 13.63 0.42
CA THR A 27 12.39 12.81 0.12
C THR A 27 12.64 12.64 -1.38
N VAL A 28 11.60 12.49 -2.19
CA VAL A 28 11.69 12.33 -3.66
C VAL A 28 10.52 13.08 -4.30
N PRO A 29 10.74 13.89 -5.36
CA PRO A 29 9.64 14.54 -6.08
C PRO A 29 8.60 13.53 -6.53
N ASN A 30 7.32 13.82 -6.27
CA ASN A 30 6.20 12.92 -6.58
C ASN A 30 6.29 11.53 -5.90
N GLY A 31 7.07 11.42 -4.82
CA GLY A 31 7.23 10.18 -4.07
C GLY A 31 6.03 9.86 -3.18
N TRP A 32 5.62 8.60 -3.20
CA TRP A 32 4.55 8.06 -2.36
C TRP A 32 4.95 6.70 -1.80
N ARG A 33 4.44 6.39 -0.60
CA ARG A 33 4.58 5.08 0.03
C ARG A 33 3.21 4.46 0.30
N PHE A 34 3.03 3.24 -0.17
CA PHE A 34 1.93 2.38 0.24
C PHE A 34 2.44 1.41 1.30
N GLN A 35 1.91 1.48 2.51
CA GLN A 35 2.41 0.74 3.67
C GLN A 35 1.31 -0.03 4.38
N LEU A 36 1.44 -1.35 4.38
CA LEU A 36 0.66 -2.25 5.21
C LEU A 36 1.33 -2.43 6.58
N GLN A 37 0.53 -2.31 7.64
CA GLN A 37 0.96 -2.60 9.01
C GLN A 37 -0.19 -3.20 9.82
N ASN A 38 0.12 -4.01 10.81
CA ASN A 38 -0.89 -4.50 11.74
C ASN A 38 -1.45 -3.31 12.55
N LYS A 39 -2.76 -3.28 12.79
CA LYS A 39 -3.41 -2.22 13.58
C LYS A 39 -3.11 -2.36 15.07
N ARG A 40 -2.90 -3.60 15.55
CA ARG A 40 -2.53 -3.88 16.94
C ARG A 40 -1.12 -3.38 17.21
N GLU A 41 -0.93 -2.68 18.33
CA GLU A 41 0.39 -2.27 18.79
C GLU A 41 1.33 -3.47 18.97
N GLY A 42 2.54 -3.38 18.43
CA GLY A 42 3.51 -4.48 18.40
C GLY A 42 3.14 -5.63 17.46
N GLY A 43 1.99 -5.58 16.78
CA GLY A 43 1.59 -6.57 15.78
C GLY A 43 2.50 -6.54 14.55
N LEU A 44 2.69 -7.71 13.94
CA LEU A 44 3.52 -7.86 12.75
C LEU A 44 2.67 -8.21 11.53
N VAL A 45 3.19 -7.88 10.36
CA VAL A 45 2.78 -8.45 9.08
C VAL A 45 3.48 -9.81 8.95
N PRO A 46 2.74 -10.94 8.90
CA PRO A 46 3.33 -12.27 8.78
C PRO A 46 4.11 -12.47 7.47
N GLY A 47 5.03 -13.44 7.49
CA GLY A 47 5.64 -13.92 6.25
C GLY A 47 4.60 -14.50 5.29
N GLY A 48 4.81 -14.32 3.99
CA GLY A 48 3.89 -14.71 2.92
C GLY A 48 2.94 -13.61 2.47
N PHE A 49 2.77 -12.52 3.24
CA PHE A 49 1.96 -11.40 2.82
C PHE A 49 2.56 -10.68 1.61
N LYS A 50 1.72 -10.23 0.69
CA LYS A 50 2.12 -9.48 -0.50
C LYS A 50 1.29 -8.21 -0.60
N LEU A 51 1.93 -7.13 -0.99
CA LEU A 51 1.31 -5.88 -1.40
C LEU A 51 1.68 -5.66 -2.86
N ARG A 52 0.69 -5.36 -3.71
CA ARG A 52 0.88 -5.08 -5.12
C ARG A 52 0.29 -3.73 -5.47
N LEU A 53 0.93 -3.05 -6.41
CA LEU A 53 0.43 -1.84 -7.04
C LEU A 53 0.47 -2.05 -8.56
N ALA A 54 -0.64 -1.79 -9.22
CA ALA A 54 -0.69 -1.57 -10.65
C ALA A 54 -0.92 -0.07 -10.88
N THR A 55 -0.05 0.54 -11.67
CA THR A 55 -0.07 1.97 -11.97
C THR A 55 -0.25 2.17 -13.46
N GLU A 56 -1.14 3.09 -13.83
CA GLU A 56 -1.38 3.49 -15.20
C GLU A 56 -1.18 5.00 -15.32
N SER A 57 -0.26 5.40 -16.18
CA SER A 57 -0.03 6.79 -16.59
C SER A 57 -0.06 6.86 -18.12
N ARG A 58 0.01 8.06 -18.70
CA ARG A 58 -0.18 8.29 -20.15
C ARG A 58 0.58 7.27 -21.02
N GLY A 59 -0.13 6.25 -21.50
CA GLY A 59 0.39 5.18 -22.37
C GLY A 59 1.36 4.19 -21.71
N SER A 60 1.50 4.17 -20.38
CA SER A 60 2.40 3.26 -19.66
C SER A 60 1.69 2.59 -18.49
N LEU A 61 1.87 1.27 -18.41
CA LEU A 61 1.48 0.44 -17.29
C LEU A 61 2.74 -0.05 -16.57
N SER A 62 2.72 0.01 -15.25
CA SER A 62 3.82 -0.47 -14.40
C SER A 62 3.26 -1.18 -13.16
N GLU A 63 3.92 -2.25 -12.75
CA GLU A 63 3.56 -3.03 -11.57
C GLU A 63 4.71 -3.05 -10.57
N ALA A 64 4.36 -2.97 -9.29
CA ALA A 64 5.28 -3.11 -8.18
C ALA A 64 4.73 -4.09 -7.15
N GLU A 65 5.58 -4.96 -6.61
CA GLU A 65 5.23 -5.93 -5.57
C GLU A 65 6.23 -5.85 -4.42
N ALA A 66 5.71 -5.96 -3.20
CA ALA A 66 6.50 -6.23 -2.01
C ALA A 66 5.97 -7.49 -1.32
N VAL A 67 6.89 -8.39 -0.94
CA VAL A 67 6.57 -9.63 -0.24
C VAL A 67 7.23 -9.66 1.13
N ALA A 68 6.47 -9.94 2.17
CA ALA A 68 7.01 -10.22 3.49
C ALA A 68 7.63 -11.62 3.51
N THR A 69 8.96 -11.73 3.52
CA THR A 69 9.64 -13.04 3.59
C THR A 69 9.68 -13.63 5.00
N LYS A 70 9.51 -12.77 6.01
CA LYS A 70 9.41 -13.10 7.43
C LYS A 70 8.47 -12.12 8.12
N ALA A 71 8.07 -12.43 9.35
CA ALA A 71 7.28 -11.51 10.15
C ALA A 71 8.05 -10.19 10.34
N GLN A 72 7.41 -9.07 10.00
CA GLN A 72 8.01 -7.74 10.06
C GLN A 72 6.98 -6.68 10.42
N GLN A 73 7.42 -5.53 10.91
CA GLN A 73 6.50 -4.49 11.41
C GLN A 73 5.66 -3.86 10.28
N ARG A 74 6.27 -3.68 9.10
CA ARG A 74 5.69 -2.96 7.97
C ARG A 74 6.09 -3.64 6.67
N LEU A 75 5.14 -3.75 5.75
CA LEU A 75 5.37 -4.14 4.35
C LEU A 75 5.01 -2.94 3.49
N TYR A 76 5.90 -2.50 2.59
CA TYR A 76 5.67 -1.28 1.83
C TYR A 76 6.28 -1.29 0.44
N ILE A 77 5.72 -0.46 -0.43
CA ILE A 77 6.27 -0.11 -1.73
C ILE A 77 6.42 1.42 -1.78
N ASP A 78 7.60 1.88 -2.18
CA ASP A 78 7.85 3.28 -2.53
C ASP A 78 7.76 3.43 -4.05
N VAL A 79 7.00 4.43 -4.52
CA VAL A 79 6.78 4.71 -5.94
C VAL A 79 6.86 6.20 -6.23
N VAL A 80 7.14 6.55 -7.49
CA VAL A 80 7.02 7.92 -8.01
C VAL A 80 5.80 7.97 -8.92
N LEU A 81 4.81 8.79 -8.57
CA LEU A 81 3.54 8.87 -9.30
C LEU A 81 3.39 10.25 -9.95
N GLN A 82 3.31 10.28 -11.28
CA GLN A 82 3.05 11.54 -11.99
C GLN A 82 1.61 12.01 -11.72
N PRO A 83 1.31 13.31 -11.88
CA PRO A 83 -0.07 13.78 -11.87
C PRO A 83 -0.92 13.00 -12.88
N GLU A 84 -2.19 12.80 -12.53
CA GLU A 84 -3.19 12.01 -13.27
C GLU A 84 -2.86 10.51 -13.34
N THR A 85 -1.91 10.01 -12.54
CA THR A 85 -1.61 8.56 -12.50
C THR A 85 -2.71 7.83 -11.75
N THR A 86 -3.25 6.80 -12.38
CA THR A 86 -4.21 5.89 -11.78
C THR A 86 -3.47 4.77 -11.08
N VAL A 87 -3.88 4.43 -9.86
CA VAL A 87 -3.27 3.36 -9.06
C VAL A 87 -4.35 2.42 -8.53
N VAL A 88 -4.13 1.13 -8.73
CA VAL A 88 -4.87 0.05 -8.08
C VAL A 88 -3.91 -0.68 -7.15
N TRP A 89 -4.36 -0.98 -5.93
CA TRP A 89 -3.58 -1.73 -4.96
C TRP A 89 -4.25 -3.06 -4.65
N GLU A 90 -3.48 -4.07 -4.29
CA GLU A 90 -4.00 -5.38 -3.87
C GLU A 90 -3.14 -5.98 -2.75
N ILE A 91 -3.75 -6.77 -1.88
CA ILE A 91 -3.06 -7.48 -0.78
C ILE A 91 -3.39 -8.96 -0.84
N GLU A 92 -2.38 -9.79 -0.60
CA GLU A 92 -2.50 -11.25 -0.45
C GLU A 92 -1.96 -11.63 0.95
N PRO A 93 -2.68 -12.38 1.79
CA PRO A 93 -4.04 -12.88 1.59
C PRO A 93 -5.07 -11.76 1.39
N LEU A 94 -6.11 -12.05 0.60
CA LEU A 94 -7.14 -11.07 0.27
C LEU A 94 -7.88 -10.63 1.55
N PRO A 95 -8.09 -9.31 1.76
CA PRO A 95 -8.90 -8.85 2.88
C PRO A 95 -10.35 -9.31 2.80
N ASP A 96 -10.97 -9.49 3.97
CA ASP A 96 -12.39 -9.74 4.09
C ASP A 96 -13.17 -8.53 3.58
N ASN A 97 -14.24 -8.79 2.81
CA ASN A 97 -15.06 -7.77 2.15
C ASN A 97 -14.24 -6.81 1.27
N TYR A 98 -13.13 -7.28 0.69
CA TYR A 98 -12.30 -6.46 -0.18
C TYR A 98 -13.09 -5.87 -1.35
N GLN A 99 -13.06 -4.54 -1.45
CA GLN A 99 -13.51 -3.80 -2.60
C GLN A 99 -12.30 -3.21 -3.30
N ARG A 100 -12.15 -3.53 -4.59
CA ARG A 100 -11.08 -2.95 -5.40
C ARG A 100 -11.27 -1.44 -5.47
N GLU A 101 -10.23 -0.72 -5.06
CA GLU A 101 -10.20 0.73 -5.08
C GLU A 101 -9.31 1.23 -6.22
N ILE A 102 -9.75 2.30 -6.87
CA ILE A 102 -8.98 3.03 -7.87
C ILE A 102 -8.65 4.40 -7.27
N LEU A 103 -7.37 4.71 -7.19
CA LEU A 103 -6.86 5.99 -6.71
C LEU A 103 -6.33 6.81 -7.88
N ILE A 104 -6.49 8.13 -7.81
CA ILE A 104 -5.96 9.08 -8.80
C ILE A 104 -5.10 10.09 -8.05
N PHE A 105 -3.87 10.28 -8.50
CA PHE A 105 -2.86 11.14 -7.89
C PHE A 105 -2.56 12.38 -8.72
#